data_AF-A0A2A8HN62-F1
#
_entry.id   AF-A0A2A8HN62-F1
#
_cell.length_a   1.000
_cell.length_b   1.000
_cell.length_c   1.000
_cell.angle_alpha   90.00
_cell.angle_beta   90.00
_cell.angle_gamma   90.00
#
_symmetry.space_group_name_H-M   'P 1'
#
loop_
_entity.id
_entity.type
_entity.pdbx_description
1 polymer ?
#
loop_
_entity_poly.entity_id
_entity_poly.type
_entity_poly.pdbx_seq_one_letter_code
_entity_poly.pdbx_strand_id
1 'polypeptide(L)'
;MTTDLLIDGMLSGTGVRDVAAGGYVTPDAIGLSAQLAADLAAWQKRYEDAHFAGFPVNDVAALDADGLALTSRVRGELSDRSIGYFSNGRMERLD
;
A
#
# COMPACT_ATOMS: atom_id res chain seq x y z
N MET A 1 -0.09 13.31 -13.07
CA MET A 1 0.72 12.11 -13.37
C MET A 1 -0.19 10.92 -13.18
N THR A 2 -0.34 10.05 -14.18
CA THR A 2 -1.06 8.79 -14.02
C THR A 2 -0.24 7.87 -13.14
N THR A 3 -0.90 7.14 -12.25
CA THR A 3 -0.25 6.21 -11.31
C THR A 3 -0.54 4.81 -11.77
N ASP A 4 0.50 4.00 -11.87
CA ASP A 4 0.41 2.65 -12.37
C ASP A 4 0.02 1.71 -11.23
N LEU A 5 0.69 1.86 -10.08
CA LEU A 5 0.47 1.04 -8.89
C LEU A 5 0.19 1.90 -7.66
N LEU A 6 -0.75 1.47 -6.82
CA LEU A 6 -1.05 2.06 -5.53
C LEU A 6 -0.69 1.08 -4.42
N ILE A 7 0.06 1.56 -3.43
CA ILE A 7 0.13 0.90 -2.13
C ILE A 7 -1.20 1.19 -1.43
N ASP A 8 -2.03 0.15 -1.30
CA ASP A 8 -3.44 0.27 -0.96
C ASP A 8 -3.73 -0.45 0.36
N GLY A 9 -4.21 0.31 1.35
CA GLY A 9 -4.59 -0.18 2.68
C GLY A 9 -5.95 -0.90 2.72
N MET A 10 -6.57 -1.13 1.56
CA MET A 10 -7.82 -1.88 1.46
C MET A 10 -7.63 -3.35 1.86
N LEU A 11 -8.55 -3.83 2.68
CA LEU A 11 -8.60 -5.21 3.21
C LEU A 11 -8.69 -6.30 2.14
N SER A 12 -9.27 -5.98 0.99
CA SER A 12 -9.57 -6.96 -0.06
C SER A 12 -8.40 -7.19 -1.04
N GLY A 13 -7.23 -6.59 -0.76
CA GLY A 13 -6.11 -6.56 -1.67
C GLY A 13 -4.92 -7.42 -1.27
N THR A 14 -3.82 -7.21 -1.97
CA THR A 14 -2.47 -7.75 -1.72
C THR A 14 -1.52 -6.69 -1.15
N GLY A 15 -2.07 -5.56 -0.72
CA GLY A 15 -1.32 -4.34 -0.38
C GLY A 15 -0.88 -3.52 -1.59
N VAL A 16 -1.05 -4.04 -2.82
CA VAL A 16 -0.73 -3.34 -4.07
C VAL A 16 -1.88 -3.45 -5.07
N ARG A 17 -2.41 -2.30 -5.49
CA ARG A 17 -3.44 -2.19 -6.53
C ARG A 17 -2.81 -1.74 -7.85
N ASP A 18 -3.09 -2.47 -8.92
CA ASP A 18 -2.81 -2.03 -10.29
C ASP A 18 -3.98 -1.17 -10.78
N VAL A 19 -3.70 0.13 -10.93
CA VAL A 19 -4.70 1.13 -11.34
C VAL A 19 -4.95 1.05 -12.84
N ALA A 20 -3.94 0.66 -13.62
CA ALA A 20 -4.03 0.57 -15.07
C ALA A 20 -4.83 -0.67 -15.50
N ALA A 21 -4.60 -1.82 -14.85
CA ALA A 21 -5.30 -3.07 -15.13
C ALA A 21 -6.63 -3.20 -14.36
N GLY A 22 -6.82 -2.43 -13.27
CA GLY A 22 -8.04 -2.43 -12.47
C GLY A 22 -8.16 -3.66 -11.57
N GLY A 23 -7.22 -3.86 -10.66
CA GLY A 23 -7.23 -5.00 -9.74
C GLY A 23 -6.11 -4.95 -8.71
N TYR A 24 -5.94 -6.03 -7.94
CA TYR A 24 -4.82 -6.19 -7.01
C TYR A 24 -3.78 -7.14 -7.59
N VAL A 25 -2.50 -6.84 -7.34
CA VAL A 25 -1.36 -7.62 -7.84
C VAL A 25 -0.46 -8.01 -6.68
N THR A 26 0.06 -9.24 -6.68
CA THR A 26 0.99 -9.63 -5.63
C THR A 26 2.33 -8.91 -5.81
N PRO A 27 3.01 -8.52 -4.71
CA PRO A 27 4.35 -7.93 -4.78
C PRO A 27 5.35 -8.76 -5.60
N ASP A 28 5.27 -10.09 -5.52
CA ASP A 28 6.12 -11.00 -6.29
C ASP A 28 5.86 -10.91 -7.80
N ALA A 29 4.60 -10.70 -8.22
CA ALA A 29 4.23 -10.63 -9.64
C ALA A 29 4.75 -9.34 -10.32
N ILE A 30 5.03 -8.30 -9.54
CA ILE A 30 5.61 -7.04 -10.02
C ILE A 30 7.13 -6.98 -9.80
N GLY A 31 7.75 -8.06 -9.33
CA GLY A 31 9.19 -8.17 -9.17
C GLY A 31 9.78 -7.45 -7.97
N LEU A 32 8.97 -7.19 -6.92
CA LEU A 32 9.49 -6.65 -5.67
C LEU A 32 10.35 -7.70 -4.93
N SER A 33 11.32 -7.21 -4.16
CA SER A 33 12.12 -8.04 -3.28
C SER A 33 11.25 -8.76 -2.25
N ALA A 34 11.62 -10.00 -1.91
CA ALA A 34 10.89 -10.80 -0.92
C ALA A 34 10.77 -10.08 0.44
N GLN A 35 11.77 -9.28 0.80
CA GLN A 35 11.72 -8.46 2.03
C GLN A 35 10.65 -7.38 1.94
N LEU A 36 10.59 -6.63 0.83
CA LEU A 36 9.60 -5.56 0.67
C LEU A 36 8.18 -6.10 0.50
N ALA A 37 8.03 -7.26 -0.16
CA ALA A 37 6.79 -8.01 -0.21
C ALA A 37 6.30 -8.40 1.18
N ALA A 38 7.19 -8.92 2.03
CA ALA A 38 6.86 -9.27 3.42
C ALA A 38 6.49 -8.05 4.25
N ASP A 39 7.21 -6.93 4.08
CA ASP A 39 6.92 -5.68 4.78
C ASP A 39 5.55 -5.09 4.39
N LEU A 40 5.19 -5.16 3.11
CA LEU A 40 3.86 -4.77 2.60
C LEU A 40 2.75 -5.65 3.20
N ALA A 41 2.94 -6.98 3.22
CA ALA A 41 1.97 -7.89 3.82
C ALA A 41 1.80 -7.65 5.32
N ALA A 42 2.90 -7.40 6.04
CA ALA A 42 2.86 -7.08 7.46
C ALA A 42 2.18 -5.72 7.73
N TRP A 43 2.43 -4.71 6.90
CA TRP A 43 1.72 -3.44 6.96
C TRP A 43 0.23 -3.58 6.67
N GLN A 44 -0.15 -4.32 5.63
CA GLN A 44 -1.54 -4.54 5.26
C GLN A 44 -2.31 -5.22 6.40
N LYS A 45 -1.71 -6.23 7.06
CA LYS A 45 -2.31 -6.90 8.21
C LYS A 45 -2.57 -5.92 9.37
N ARG A 46 -1.65 -4.99 9.65
CA ARG A 46 -1.87 -3.96 10.68
C ARG A 46 -3.00 -3.00 10.29
N TYR A 47 -3.16 -2.72 9.00
CA TYR A 47 -4.27 -1.94 8.47
C TYR A 47 -5.61 -2.66 8.64
N GLU A 48 -5.61 -3.98 8.42
CA GLU A 48 -6.75 -4.87 8.67
C GLU A 48 -7.15 -4.90 10.14
N ASP A 49 -6.19 -5.08 11.04
CA ASP A 49 -6.41 -5.06 12.50
C ASP A 49 -7.01 -3.71 12.93
N ALA A 50 -6.48 -2.59 12.40
CA ALA A 50 -7.00 -1.26 12.68
C ALA A 50 -8.41 -1.05 12.14
N HIS A 51 -8.76 -1.61 10.98
CA HIS A 51 -10.13 -1.56 10.46
C HIS A 51 -11.10 -2.31 11.37
N PHE A 52 -10.75 -3.51 11.82
CA PHE A 52 -11.58 -4.27 12.76
C PHE A 52 -11.74 -3.56 14.11
N ALA A 53 -10.75 -2.76 14.52
CA ALA A 53 -10.81 -1.88 15.68
C ALA A 53 -11.59 -0.57 15.44
N GLY A 54 -12.11 -0.33 14.23
CA GLY A 54 -12.88 0.87 13.89
C GLY A 54 -12.04 2.11 13.56
N PHE A 55 -10.80 1.91 13.09
CA PHE A 55 -9.84 2.96 12.73
C PHE A 55 -9.62 4.01 13.82
N PRO A 56 -8.93 3.66 14.93
CA PRO A 56 -8.50 4.65 15.91
C PRO A 56 -7.68 5.73 15.21
N VAL A 57 -8.01 7.01 15.43
CA VAL A 57 -7.37 8.16 14.75
C VAL A 57 -5.84 8.13 14.83
N ASN A 58 -5.29 7.71 15.97
CA ASN A 58 -3.84 7.63 16.17
C ASN A 58 -3.19 6.50 15.34
N ASP A 59 -3.91 5.41 15.12
CA ASP A 59 -3.38 4.23 14.42
C ASP A 59 -3.38 4.47 12.91
N VAL A 60 -4.41 5.13 12.37
CA VAL A 60 -4.48 5.47 10.94
C VAL A 60 -3.30 6.36 10.54
N ALA A 61 -2.97 7.38 11.34
CA ALA A 61 -1.85 8.27 11.03
C ALA A 61 -0.49 7.54 11.01
N ALA A 62 -0.27 6.60 11.94
CA ALA A 62 0.93 5.78 11.96
C ALA A 62 0.99 4.81 10.77
N LEU A 63 -0.14 4.17 10.44
CA LEU A 63 -0.27 3.28 9.28
C LEU A 63 -0.05 4.02 7.96
N ASP A 64 -0.54 5.25 7.84
CA ASP A 64 -0.35 6.08 6.66
C ASP A 64 1.13 6.48 6.51
N ALA A 65 1.80 6.83 7.60
CA ALA A 65 3.24 7.13 7.59
C ALA A 65 4.07 5.92 7.14
N ASP A 66 3.74 4.72 7.66
CA ASP A 66 4.38 3.47 7.25
C ASP A 66 4.10 3.14 5.78
N GLY A 67 2.87 3.34 5.32
CA GLY A 67 2.46 3.11 3.92
C GLY A 67 3.18 4.04 2.94
N LEU A 68 3.37 5.31 3.32
CA LEU A 68 4.17 6.27 2.55
C LEU A 68 5.66 5.88 2.51
N ALA A 69 6.21 5.40 3.62
CA ALA A 69 7.59 4.90 3.66
C ALA A 69 7.77 3.67 2.75
N LEU A 70 6.82 2.74 2.76
CA LEU A 70 6.80 1.58 1.86
C LEU A 70 6.67 2.03 0.40
N THR A 71 5.81 3.00 0.11
CA THR A 71 5.66 3.58 -1.22
C THR A 71 7.00 4.12 -1.74
N SER A 72 7.75 4.84 -0.90
CA SER A 72 9.07 5.34 -1.29
C SER A 72 10.08 4.21 -1.56
N ARG A 73 10.01 3.10 -0.81
CA ARG A 73 10.88 1.94 -1.03
C ARG A 73 10.51 1.20 -2.32
N VAL A 74 9.22 1.03 -2.58
CA VAL A 74 8.69 0.42 -3.81
C VAL A 74 9.10 1.25 -5.04
N ARG A 75 9.06 2.59 -4.96
CA ARG A 75 9.58 3.47 -6.02
C ARG A 75 11.08 3.26 -6.28
N GLY A 76 11.85 2.91 -5.25
CA GLY A 76 13.28 2.61 -5.37
C GLY A 76 13.56 1.31 -6.12
N GLU A 77 12.71 0.29 -5.95
CA GLU A 77 12.85 -0.99 -6.66
C GLU A 77 12.18 -0.98 -8.05
N LEU A 78 11.08 -0.24 -8.20
CA LEU A 78 10.29 -0.11 -9.43
C LEU A 78 10.41 1.30 -10.00
N SER A 79 11.63 1.69 -10.38
CA SER A 79 11.92 3.02 -10.95
C SER A 79 11.15 3.33 -12.24
N ASP A 80 10.71 2.29 -12.95
CA ASP A 80 10.04 2.40 -14.25
C ASP A 80 8.52 2.55 -14.11
N ARG A 81 7.98 2.53 -12.89
CA ARG A 81 6.54 2.62 -12.61
C ARG A 81 6.21 3.78 -11.68
N SER A 82 5.09 4.44 -11.95
CA SER A 82 4.52 5.45 -11.07
C SER A 82 3.79 4.78 -9.91
N ILE A 83 4.37 4.86 -8.71
CA ILE A 83 3.79 4.28 -7.49
C ILE A 83 3.16 5.38 -6.64
N GLY A 84 1.94 5.17 -6.17
CA GLY A 84 1.26 6.09 -5.24
C GLY A 84 0.77 5.41 -3.97
N TYR A 85 0.09 6.16 -3.11
CA TYR A 85 -0.37 5.68 -1.81
C TYR A 85 -1.84 6.01 -1.56
N PHE A 86 -2.61 5.02 -1.13
CA PHE A 86 -4.02 5.18 -0.75
C PHE A 86 -4.25 4.81 0.71
N SER A 87 -4.79 5.76 1.49
CA SER A 87 -5.18 5.57 2.87
C SER A 87 -6.63 5.09 2.94
N ASN A 88 -6.82 3.84 3.36
CA ASN A 88 -8.16 3.29 3.58
C ASN A 88 -8.84 3.91 4.82
N GLY A 89 -8.08 4.24 5.86
CA GLY A 89 -8.62 4.86 7.08
C GLY A 89 -9.16 6.28 6.85
N ARG A 90 -8.62 6.99 5.85
CA ARG A 90 -9.10 8.32 5.43
C ARG A 90 -9.98 8.28 4.17
N MET A 91 -10.03 7.13 3.50
CA MET A 91 -10.59 6.97 2.16
C MET A 91 -10.07 8.03 1.16
N GLU A 92 -8.78 8.35 1.26
CA GLU A 92 -8.14 9.41 0.50
C GLU A 92 -6.76 9.00 0.01
N ARG A 93 -6.36 9.58 -1.10
CA ARG A 93 -5.03 9.45 -1.69
C ARG A 93 -4.12 10.56 -1.15
N LEU A 94 -2.99 10.21 -0.56
CA LEU A 94 -2.13 11.16 0.18
C LEU A 94 -0.83 11.56 -0.55
N ASP A 95 -0.66 11.16 -1.81
CA ASP A 95 0.53 11.43 -2.63
C ASP A 95 0.30 12.43 -3.78
#